data_AF-A0A8S9W9B4-F1
#
_entry.id   AF-A0A8S9W9B4-F1
#
_cell.length_a   1.000
_cell.length_b   1.000
_cell.length_c   1.000
_cell.angle_alpha   90.00
_cell.angle_beta   90.00
_cell.angle_gamma   90.00
#
_symmetry.space_group_name_H-M   'P 1'
#
loop_
_entity.id
_entity.type
_entity.pdbx_description
1 polymer ?
#
loop_
_entity_poly.entity_id
_entity_poly.type
_entity_poly.pdbx_seq_one_letter_code
_entity_poly.pdbx_strand_id
1 'polypeptide(L)'
;MEITEADVNRPLAELVENSREKVVIEDMGDYYEIFYSIEYIVLNFWQKKPALNDKTVLSAYHKLKKDFDGQKKGSLADEISKSVKAVLVFNKIEGERSYTYEEIISCVKYLIKLVNQHRSPSRIGYLQWIQTFFEGNMPITEIDICEYIDKYES
;
A
#
# COMPACT_ATOMS: atom_id res chain seq x y z
N MET A 1 -21.15 6.00 -9.69
CA MET A 1 -21.84 5.59 -8.44
C MET A 1 -20.96 6.00 -7.26
N GLU A 2 -21.54 6.37 -6.11
CA GLU A 2 -20.76 6.78 -4.93
C GLU A 2 -20.45 5.57 -4.03
N ILE A 3 -19.19 5.38 -3.65
CA ILE A 3 -18.77 4.34 -2.70
C ILE A 3 -19.04 4.83 -1.28
N THR A 4 -19.76 4.05 -0.49
CA THR A 4 -20.19 4.43 0.86
C THR A 4 -19.31 3.82 1.96
N GLU A 5 -19.44 4.34 3.18
CA GLU A 5 -18.78 3.75 4.36
C GLU A 5 -19.25 2.30 4.61
N ALA A 6 -20.50 1.98 4.26
CA ALA A 6 -21.03 0.61 4.38
C ALA A 6 -20.30 -0.36 3.44
N ASP A 7 -19.93 0.08 2.24
CA ASP A 7 -19.25 -0.75 1.24
C ASP A 7 -17.84 -1.15 1.71
N VAL A 8 -17.09 -0.21 2.26
CA VAL A 8 -15.71 -0.45 2.75
C VAL A 8 -15.66 -1.15 4.10
N ASN A 9 -16.78 -1.23 4.83
CA ASN A 9 -16.87 -1.99 6.07
C ASN A 9 -17.16 -3.49 5.85
N ARG A 10 -17.46 -3.90 4.61
CA ARG A 10 -17.65 -5.32 4.29
C ARG A 10 -16.36 -6.11 4.51
N PRO A 11 -16.45 -7.39 4.92
CA PRO A 11 -15.28 -8.27 4.99
C PRO A 11 -14.57 -8.35 3.65
N LEU A 12 -13.24 -8.35 3.66
CA LEU A 12 -12.44 -8.44 2.43
C LEU A 12 -12.84 -9.66 1.57
N ALA A 13 -13.15 -10.78 2.22
CA ALA A 13 -13.57 -12.02 1.57
C ALA A 13 -14.85 -11.91 0.71
N GLU A 14 -15.70 -10.91 0.95
CA GLU A 14 -16.90 -10.67 0.12
C GLU A 14 -16.61 -9.84 -1.14
N LEU A 15 -15.44 -9.18 -1.16
CA LEU A 15 -15.02 -8.24 -2.20
C LEU A 15 -14.05 -8.88 -3.19
N VAL A 16 -13.52 -10.05 -2.88
CA VAL A 16 -12.53 -10.77 -3.69
C VAL A 16 -13.06 -12.13 -4.16
N GLU A 17 -12.42 -12.69 -5.18
CA GLU A 17 -12.66 -14.05 -5.62
C GLU A 17 -12.09 -15.09 -4.65
N ASN A 18 -12.79 -16.22 -4.55
CA ASN A 18 -12.40 -17.35 -3.72
C ASN A 18 -11.40 -18.25 -4.45
N SER A 19 -10.19 -17.73 -4.66
CA SER A 19 -9.03 -18.52 -5.06
C SER A 19 -8.00 -18.55 -3.93
N ARG A 20 -7.32 -19.69 -3.81
CA ARG A 20 -6.21 -19.92 -2.86
C ARG A 20 -4.89 -20.14 -3.58
N GLU A 21 -4.85 -19.90 -4.89
CA GLU A 21 -3.62 -20.02 -5.65
C GLU A 21 -2.63 -18.95 -5.17
N LYS A 22 -1.41 -19.39 -4.89
CA LYS A 22 -0.37 -18.47 -4.46
C LYS A 22 0.06 -17.63 -5.65
N VAL A 23 0.00 -16.32 -5.47
CA VAL A 23 0.51 -15.36 -6.45
C VAL A 23 1.88 -14.86 -6.01
N VAL A 24 2.80 -14.77 -6.97
CA VAL A 24 4.07 -14.07 -6.81
C VAL A 24 4.00 -12.85 -7.69
N ILE A 25 4.15 -11.67 -7.10
CA ILE A 25 4.15 -10.41 -7.85
C ILE A 25 5.57 -10.17 -8.37
N GLU A 26 5.69 -10.12 -9.68
CA GLU A 26 6.93 -9.80 -10.39
C GLU A 26 6.94 -8.33 -10.85
N ASP A 27 5.77 -7.79 -11.20
CA ASP A 27 5.59 -6.40 -11.64
C ASP A 27 4.48 -5.71 -10.83
N MET A 28 4.75 -4.49 -10.34
CA MET A 28 3.74 -3.66 -9.67
C MET A 28 2.67 -3.14 -10.64
N GLY A 29 3.01 -2.98 -11.93
CA GLY A 29 2.10 -2.51 -12.97
C GLY A 29 0.88 -3.41 -13.13
N ASP A 30 1.03 -4.72 -12.96
CA ASP A 30 -0.08 -5.67 -13.00
C ASP A 30 -1.08 -5.44 -11.86
N TYR A 31 -0.69 -4.78 -10.77
CA TYR A 31 -1.53 -4.56 -9.58
C TYR A 31 -1.59 -3.09 -9.19
N TYR A 32 -1.44 -2.19 -10.18
CA TYR A 32 -1.21 -0.77 -9.95
C TYR A 32 -2.28 -0.12 -9.07
N GLU A 33 -3.55 -0.51 -9.19
CA GLU A 33 -4.66 0.07 -8.43
C GLU A 33 -4.53 -0.23 -6.92
N ILE A 34 -4.10 -1.45 -6.60
CA ILE A 34 -3.88 -1.88 -5.23
C ILE A 34 -2.66 -1.19 -4.64
N PHE A 35 -1.54 -1.19 -5.37
CA PHE A 35 -0.32 -0.50 -4.90
C PHE A 35 -0.54 1.00 -4.73
N TYR A 36 -1.11 1.66 -5.74
CA TYR A 36 -1.43 3.08 -5.72
C TYR A 36 -2.35 3.43 -4.55
N SER A 37 -3.43 2.67 -4.34
CA SER A 37 -4.34 2.94 -3.22
C SER A 37 -3.68 2.82 -1.85
N ILE A 38 -2.78 1.85 -1.66
CA ILE A 38 -2.05 1.68 -0.41
C ILE A 38 -1.05 2.83 -0.20
N GLU A 39 -0.21 3.12 -1.19
CA GLU A 39 0.87 4.09 -1.08
C GLU A 39 0.36 5.52 -1.00
N TYR A 40 -0.72 5.85 -1.72
CA TYR A 40 -1.40 7.14 -1.62
C TYR A 40 -1.92 7.39 -0.20
N ILE A 41 -2.50 6.37 0.45
CA ILE A 41 -2.95 6.50 1.84
C ILE A 41 -1.78 6.67 2.79
N VAL A 42 -0.67 5.94 2.60
CA VAL A 42 0.54 6.12 3.41
C VAL A 42 1.06 7.56 3.33
N LEU A 43 1.17 8.11 2.11
CA LEU A 43 1.63 9.48 1.89
C LEU A 43 0.72 10.50 2.58
N ASN A 44 -0.60 10.43 2.33
CA ASN A 44 -1.56 11.35 2.94
C ASN A 44 -1.59 11.23 4.47
N PHE A 45 -1.48 10.02 5.00
CA PHE A 45 -1.47 9.81 6.44
C PHE A 45 -0.19 10.37 7.06
N TRP A 46 0.96 10.25 6.38
CA TRP A 46 2.21 10.85 6.82
C TRP A 46 2.17 12.38 6.79
N GLN A 47 1.64 12.99 5.73
CA GLN A 47 1.45 14.44 5.65
C GLN A 47 0.57 14.97 6.80
N LYS A 48 -0.46 14.21 7.21
CA LYS A 48 -1.30 14.55 8.38
C LYS A 48 -0.65 14.24 9.71
N LYS A 49 0.31 13.30 9.76
CA LYS A 49 1.03 12.86 10.98
C LYS A 49 2.53 12.73 10.69
N PRO A 50 3.28 13.84 10.64
CA PRO A 50 4.67 13.85 10.20
C PRO A 50 5.63 13.00 11.05
N ALA A 51 5.24 12.64 12.29
CA ALA A 51 6.01 11.74 13.15
C ALA A 51 5.97 10.26 12.73
N LEU A 52 5.21 9.91 11.69
CA LEU A 52 5.19 8.56 11.12
C LEU A 52 6.55 8.23 10.47
N ASN A 53 6.95 6.97 10.60
CA ASN A 53 8.22 6.45 10.08
C ASN A 53 8.04 5.06 9.47
N ASP A 54 9.06 4.57 8.78
CA ASP A 54 9.04 3.29 8.04
C ASP A 54 8.72 2.10 8.95
N LYS A 55 9.14 2.13 10.22
CA LYS A 55 8.79 1.09 11.20
C LYS A 55 7.28 1.03 11.46
N THR A 56 6.62 2.19 11.48
CA THR A 56 5.17 2.29 11.65
C THR A 56 4.44 1.78 10.41
N VAL A 57 4.94 2.12 9.22
CA VAL A 57 4.42 1.59 7.94
C VAL A 57 4.56 0.06 7.90
N LEU A 58 5.75 -0.46 8.18
CA LEU A 58 6.03 -1.89 8.19
C LEU A 58 5.13 -2.64 9.18
N SER A 59 4.88 -2.04 10.35
CA SER A 59 3.95 -2.58 11.35
C SER A 59 2.51 -2.63 10.83
N ALA A 60 2.06 -1.60 10.11
CA ALA A 60 0.73 -1.59 9.48
C ALA A 60 0.60 -2.68 8.41
N TYR A 61 1.59 -2.82 7.53
CA TYR A 61 1.58 -3.88 6.52
C TYR A 61 1.63 -5.28 7.13
N HIS A 62 2.39 -5.50 8.21
CA HIS A 62 2.38 -6.77 8.92
C HIS A 62 1.02 -7.10 9.56
N LYS A 63 0.27 -6.10 10.01
CA LYS A 63 -1.10 -6.29 10.49
C LYS A 63 -2.03 -6.68 9.34
N LEU A 64 -1.99 -5.94 8.24
CA LEU A 64 -2.80 -6.22 7.04
C LEU A 64 -2.53 -7.60 6.45
N LYS A 65 -1.25 -8.01 6.39
CA LYS A 65 -0.86 -9.37 5.96
C LYS A 65 -1.55 -10.48 6.79
N LYS A 66 -1.88 -10.21 8.05
CA LYS A 66 -2.55 -11.17 8.94
C LYS A 66 -4.07 -11.05 8.87
N ASP A 67 -4.57 -9.83 8.81
CA ASP A 67 -5.98 -9.52 8.91
C ASP A 67 -6.25 -8.15 8.28
N PHE A 68 -7.17 -8.08 7.32
CA PHE A 68 -7.62 -6.81 6.73
C PHE A 68 -8.81 -6.19 7.47
N ASP A 69 -9.59 -6.99 8.19
CA ASP A 69 -10.91 -6.61 8.69
C ASP A 69 -10.85 -6.13 10.15
N GLY A 70 -9.98 -6.70 10.99
CA GLY A 70 -9.87 -6.39 12.42
C GLY A 70 -8.97 -5.19 12.78
N GLN A 71 -8.86 -4.18 11.92
CA GLN A 71 -7.96 -3.05 12.16
C GLN A 71 -8.51 -2.03 13.16
N LYS A 72 -7.62 -1.40 13.94
CA LYS A 72 -8.00 -0.35 14.88
C LYS A 72 -8.41 0.91 14.11
N LYS A 73 -9.63 1.40 14.32
CA LYS A 73 -10.17 2.61 13.68
C LYS A 73 -9.19 3.79 13.75
N GLY A 74 -8.95 4.45 12.62
CA GLY A 74 -8.06 5.62 12.48
C GLY A 74 -6.56 5.32 12.56
N SER A 75 -6.18 4.05 12.60
CA SER A 75 -4.80 3.62 12.41
C SER A 75 -4.44 3.57 10.92
N LEU A 76 -3.15 3.63 10.58
CA LEU A 76 -2.70 3.54 9.19
C LEU A 76 -3.23 2.26 8.50
N ALA A 77 -3.24 1.12 9.21
CA ALA A 77 -3.75 -0.14 8.66
C ALA A 77 -5.26 -0.08 8.37
N ASP A 78 -6.05 0.60 9.21
CA ASP A 78 -7.48 0.79 8.98
C ASP A 78 -7.75 1.65 7.74
N GLU A 79 -7.04 2.78 7.60
CA GLU A 79 -7.19 3.65 6.42
C GLU A 79 -6.76 2.95 5.13
N ILE A 80 -5.66 2.17 5.16
CA ILE A 80 -5.23 1.37 4.02
C ILE A 80 -6.28 0.32 3.66
N SER A 81 -6.79 -0.41 4.67
CA SER A 81 -7.81 -1.45 4.45
C SER A 81 -9.05 -0.88 3.76
N LYS A 82 -9.56 0.26 4.25
CA LYS A 82 -10.70 0.94 3.64
C LYS A 82 -10.44 1.35 2.20
N SER A 83 -9.26 1.90 1.91
CA SER A 83 -8.90 2.32 0.55
C SER A 83 -8.79 1.14 -0.41
N VAL A 84 -8.17 0.04 0.02
CA VAL A 84 -8.10 -1.19 -0.80
C VAL A 84 -9.52 -1.72 -1.06
N LYS A 85 -10.37 -1.80 -0.04
CA LYS A 85 -11.76 -2.25 -0.19
C LYS A 85 -12.57 -1.33 -1.11
N ALA A 86 -12.33 -0.01 -1.08
CA ALA A 86 -12.96 0.92 -1.99
C ALA A 86 -12.60 0.62 -3.45
N VAL A 87 -11.32 0.35 -3.75
CA VAL A 87 -10.88 -0.09 -5.09
C VAL A 87 -11.57 -1.39 -5.49
N LEU A 88 -11.63 -2.39 -4.61
CA LEU A 88 -12.28 -3.65 -4.91
C LEU A 88 -13.78 -3.51 -5.20
N VAL A 89 -14.47 -2.66 -4.44
CA VAL A 89 -15.88 -2.33 -4.67
C VAL A 89 -16.05 -1.63 -6.02
N PHE A 90 -15.20 -0.65 -6.31
CA PHE A 90 -15.21 0.08 -7.58
C PHE A 90 -15.07 -0.86 -8.77
N ASN A 91 -14.03 -1.70 -8.79
CA ASN A 91 -13.78 -2.62 -9.89
C ASN A 91 -14.93 -3.62 -10.08
N LYS A 92 -15.52 -4.10 -8.96
CA LYS A 92 -16.66 -5.02 -9.01
C LYS A 92 -17.92 -4.36 -9.59
N ILE A 93 -18.11 -3.07 -9.33
CA ILE A 93 -19.22 -2.27 -9.89
C ILE A 93 -19.02 -2.05 -11.39
N GLU A 94 -17.82 -1.61 -11.78
CA GLU A 94 -17.51 -1.25 -13.17
C GLU A 94 -17.28 -2.49 -14.06
N GLY A 95 -17.26 -3.69 -13.47
CA GLY A 95 -17.03 -4.94 -14.19
C GLY A 95 -15.58 -5.08 -14.69
N GLU A 96 -14.65 -4.44 -13.98
CA GLU A 96 -13.23 -4.48 -14.27
C GLU A 96 -12.57 -5.71 -13.63
N ARG A 97 -11.28 -5.60 -13.29
CA ARG A 97 -10.51 -6.71 -12.73
C ARG A 97 -11.09 -7.19 -11.41
N SER A 98 -11.31 -8.51 -11.33
CA SER A 98 -11.60 -9.20 -10.08
C SER A 98 -10.30 -9.70 -9.47
N TYR A 99 -10.05 -9.31 -8.22
CA TYR A 99 -8.88 -9.74 -7.46
C TYR A 99 -9.23 -10.92 -6.55
N THR A 100 -8.25 -11.77 -6.29
CA THR A 100 -8.32 -12.85 -5.30
C THR A 100 -7.73 -12.39 -3.97
N TYR A 101 -8.07 -13.10 -2.88
CA TYR A 101 -7.49 -12.81 -1.56
C TYR A 101 -5.95 -12.91 -1.57
N GLU A 102 -5.40 -13.95 -2.23
CA GLU A 102 -3.95 -14.16 -2.28
C GLU A 102 -3.22 -13.09 -3.09
N GLU A 103 -3.83 -12.49 -4.10
CA GLU A 103 -3.26 -11.33 -4.82
C GLU A 103 -3.10 -10.12 -3.89
N ILE A 104 -4.14 -9.79 -3.11
CA ILE A 104 -4.09 -8.66 -2.16
C ILE A 104 -3.02 -8.89 -1.09
N ILE A 105 -2.96 -10.10 -0.53
CA ILE A 105 -1.92 -10.47 0.44
C ILE A 105 -0.53 -10.42 -0.21
N SER A 106 -0.40 -10.78 -1.48
CA SER A 106 0.87 -10.73 -2.22
C SER A 106 1.32 -9.30 -2.48
N CYS A 107 0.39 -8.38 -2.74
CA CYS A 107 0.69 -6.93 -2.82
C CYS A 107 1.27 -6.44 -1.49
N VAL A 108 0.63 -6.76 -0.36
CA VAL A 108 1.14 -6.38 0.96
C VAL A 108 2.51 -7.00 1.26
N LYS A 109 2.74 -8.26 0.89
CA LYS A 109 4.06 -8.91 1.03
C LYS A 109 5.12 -8.21 0.20
N TYR A 110 4.78 -7.79 -1.03
CA TYR A 110 5.69 -7.05 -1.90
C TYR A 110 6.05 -5.69 -1.30
N LEU A 111 5.06 -4.94 -0.80
CA LEU A 111 5.30 -3.67 -0.10
C LEU A 111 6.17 -3.83 1.14
N ILE A 112 5.99 -4.91 1.91
CA ILE A 112 6.89 -5.24 3.04
C ILE A 112 8.34 -5.38 2.55
N LYS A 113 8.57 -6.03 1.41
CA LYS A 113 9.91 -6.14 0.81
C LYS A 113 10.44 -4.76 0.42
N LEU A 114 9.63 -3.93 -0.24
CA LEU A 114 10.01 -2.57 -0.65
C LEU A 114 10.39 -1.68 0.54
N VAL A 115 9.59 -1.67 1.62
CA VAL A 115 9.91 -0.91 2.85
C VAL A 115 11.25 -1.35 3.43
N ASN A 116 11.55 -2.65 3.38
CA ASN A 116 12.82 -3.16 3.89
C ASN A 116 14.01 -2.80 2.98
N GLN A 117 13.81 -2.69 1.67
CA GLN A 117 14.83 -2.27 0.71
C GLN A 117 15.17 -0.79 0.84
N HIS A 118 14.17 0.06 1.13
CA HIS A 118 14.36 1.51 1.31
C HIS A 118 14.65 1.90 2.77
N ARG A 119 15.20 1.00 3.58
CA ARG A 119 15.59 1.32 4.96
C ARG A 119 16.72 2.33 4.97
N SER A 120 16.48 3.46 5.63
CA SER A 120 17.49 4.49 5.83
C SER A 120 17.80 4.76 7.31
N PRO A 121 18.95 5.38 7.64
CA PRO A 121 19.27 5.83 8.99
C PRO A 121 18.22 6.80 9.56
N SER A 122 17.63 7.66 8.71
CA SER A 122 16.58 8.60 9.08
C SER A 122 15.22 7.92 9.38
N ARG A 123 15.07 6.64 9.02
CA ARG A 123 13.85 5.81 9.18
C ARG A 123 12.64 6.32 8.40
N ILE A 124 12.86 7.14 7.37
CA ILE A 124 11.83 7.67 6.49
C ILE A 124 12.16 7.44 5.01
N GLY A 125 13.13 6.57 4.69
CA GLY A 125 13.57 6.32 3.32
C GLY A 125 12.45 5.79 2.43
N TYR A 126 11.60 4.88 2.95
CA TYR A 126 10.43 4.42 2.18
C TYR A 126 9.39 5.52 1.99
N LEU A 127 9.16 6.34 3.01
CA LEU A 127 8.22 7.48 2.92
C LEU A 127 8.67 8.52 1.90
N GLN A 128 9.96 8.83 1.87
CA GLN A 128 10.56 9.72 0.87
C GLN A 128 10.50 9.11 -0.53
N TRP A 129 10.72 7.79 -0.67
CA TRP A 129 10.55 7.09 -1.93
C TRP A 129 9.12 7.18 -2.47
N ILE A 130 8.10 6.93 -1.62
CA ILE A 130 6.69 7.13 -2.00
C ILE A 130 6.45 8.57 -2.43
N GLN A 131 6.90 9.56 -1.64
CA GLN A 131 6.70 10.96 -1.98
C GLN A 131 7.28 11.28 -3.36
N THR A 132 8.48 10.80 -3.64
CA THR A 132 9.18 11.00 -4.91
C THR A 132 8.44 10.34 -6.08
N PHE A 133 7.87 9.15 -5.87
CA PHE A 133 6.99 8.48 -6.83
C PHE A 133 5.78 9.35 -7.20
N PHE A 134 5.06 9.87 -6.20
CA PHE A 134 3.86 10.69 -6.44
C PHE A 134 4.16 12.09 -6.99
N GLU A 135 5.35 12.63 -6.72
CA GLU A 135 5.80 13.91 -7.29
C GLU A 135 6.30 13.79 -8.74
N GLY A 136 6.30 12.57 -9.31
CA GLY A 136 6.79 12.32 -10.68
C GLY A 136 8.31 12.42 -10.81
N ASN A 137 9.03 12.40 -9.69
CA ASN A 137 10.48 12.56 -9.62
C ASN A 137 11.20 11.22 -9.38
N MET A 138 10.58 10.08 -9.75
CA MET A 138 11.14 8.76 -9.47
C MET A 138 12.57 8.62 -9.99
N PRO A 139 13.55 8.31 -9.11
CA PRO A 139 14.87 7.91 -9.57
C PRO A 139 14.75 6.65 -10.43
N ILE A 140 15.27 6.71 -11.66
CA ILE A 140 15.07 5.68 -12.69
C ILE A 140 16.12 4.56 -12.54
N THR A 141 17.25 4.86 -11.89
CA THR A 141 18.35 3.93 -11.68
C THR A 141 18.70 3.73 -10.21
N GLU A 142 19.37 2.62 -9.89
CA GLU A 142 19.87 2.31 -8.54
C GLU A 142 20.85 3.37 -8.03
N ILE A 143 21.59 4.02 -8.94
CA ILE A 143 22.46 5.17 -8.66
C ILE A 143 21.63 6.39 -8.29
N ASP A 144 20.55 6.69 -9.04
CA ASP A 144 19.66 7.82 -8.73
C ASP A 144 18.99 7.65 -7.35
N ILE A 145 18.70 6.40 -6.94
CA ILE A 145 18.17 6.10 -5.60
C ILE A 145 19.22 6.42 -4.53
N CYS A 146 20.48 6.02 -4.72
CA CYS A 146 21.57 6.35 -3.79
C CYS A 146 21.85 7.85 -3.72
N GLU A 147 21.90 8.53 -4.87
CA GLU A 147 22.11 9.98 -4.94
C GLU A 147 20.95 10.78 -4.32
N TYR A 148 19.71 10.31 -4.49
CA TYR A 148 18.55 10.87 -3.81
C TYR A 148 18.68 10.74 -2.28
N ILE A 149 19.02 9.54 -1.79
CA ILE A 149 19.23 9.31 -0.35
C ILE A 149 20.32 10.26 0.18
N ASP A 150 21.48 10.34 -0.47
CA ASP A 150 22.58 11.20 -0.01
C ASP A 150 22.20 12.69 -0.02
N LYS A 151 21.47 13.16 -1.03
CA LYS A 151 21.08 14.57 -1.18
C LYS A 151 20.11 15.06 -0.10
N TYR A 152 19.20 14.19 0.35
CA TYR A 152 18.17 14.55 1.34
C TYR A 152 18.50 14.08 2.76
N GLU A 153 19.63 13.36 2.94
CA GLU A 153 20.13 12.90 4.24
C GLU A 153 21.44 13.57 4.69
N SER A 154 21.97 14.54 3.94
CA SER A 154 23.15 15.37 4.31
C SER A 154 22.81 16.57 5.20
#